data_AF-A0A7S1T3D6-F1
#
_entry.id   AF-A0A7S1T3D6-F1
#
_cell.length_a   1.000
_cell.length_b   1.000
_cell.length_c   1.000
_cell.angle_alpha   90.00
_cell.angle_beta   90.00
_cell.angle_gamma   90.00
#
_symmetry.space_group_name_H-M   'P 1'
#
loop_
_entity.id
_entity.type
_entity.pdbx_description
1 polymer ?
#
loop_
_entity_poly.entity_id
_entity_poly.type
_entity_poly.pdbx_seq_one_letter_code
_entity_poly.pdbx_strand_id
1 'polypeptide(L)'
;MASGGLGTVVLAKRDDFADRKGSGDGDDGGGGGRTDGGVGIMKAMTEEELSAQRPPDLARVSLSLGAFEAALTAADPAARDWPRDIIGQVDTGKQKLATFVDLAAGKLAPSADTRAKVKAIADLVWGRLGSCVAKEVPHVQHLSAF
;
A
#
# COMPACT_ATOMS: atom_id res chain seq x y z
N MET A 1 28.99 20.43 -17.46
CA MET A 1 28.94 20.65 -16.00
C MET A 1 27.76 21.55 -15.69
N ALA A 2 26.69 21.00 -15.12
CA ALA A 2 25.66 21.73 -14.42
C ALA A 2 25.02 20.72 -13.45
N SER A 3 25.43 20.90 -12.20
CA SER A 3 25.12 20.11 -11.02
C SER A 3 23.92 20.70 -10.29
N GLY A 4 23.10 19.84 -9.70
CA GLY A 4 22.48 20.09 -8.40
C GLY A 4 21.04 20.59 -8.42
N GLY A 5 20.20 19.91 -7.63
CA GLY A 5 18.87 20.40 -7.27
C GLY A 5 17.82 19.32 -7.04
N LEU A 6 18.15 18.21 -6.35
CA LEU A 6 17.12 17.30 -5.84
C LEU A 6 16.34 18.05 -4.75
N GLY A 7 15.10 18.42 -5.07
CA GLY A 7 14.17 19.02 -4.13
C GLY A 7 13.96 18.10 -2.94
N THR A 8 14.36 18.57 -1.78
CA THR A 8 14.10 17.97 -0.46
C THR A 8 12.59 17.94 -0.25
N VAL A 9 11.97 16.75 -0.31
CA VAL A 9 10.61 16.59 0.20
C VAL A 9 10.72 16.52 1.71
N VAL A 10 10.49 17.68 2.33
CA VAL A 10 10.35 17.82 3.78
C VAL A 10 9.14 16.99 4.21
N LEU A 11 9.39 15.94 5.01
CA LEU A 11 8.35 15.24 5.77
C LEU A 11 7.69 16.26 6.70
N ALA A 12 6.50 16.73 6.30
CA ALA A 12 5.70 17.63 7.12
C ALA A 12 5.40 16.95 8.46
N LYS A 13 5.69 17.71 9.52
CA LYS A 13 5.51 17.34 10.92
C LYS A 13 4.01 17.20 11.23
N ARG A 14 3.69 16.23 12.06
CA ARG A 14 2.38 15.59 12.21
C ARG A 14 1.45 16.33 13.20
N ASP A 15 1.47 17.67 13.21
CA ASP A 15 0.87 18.46 14.31
C ASP A 15 -0.25 19.46 13.90
N ASP A 16 -0.68 19.54 12.63
CA ASP A 16 -1.59 20.61 12.17
C ASP A 16 -3.08 20.23 12.00
N PHE A 17 -3.60 19.20 12.68
CA PHE A 17 -5.02 18.79 12.52
C PHE A 17 -5.83 18.79 13.82
N ALA A 18 -5.55 19.73 14.72
CA ALA A 18 -6.36 19.98 15.90
C ALA A 18 -6.99 21.37 15.84
N ASP A 19 -8.02 21.55 15.01
CA ASP A 19 -9.17 22.39 15.37
C ASP A 19 -10.27 22.33 14.30
N ARG A 20 -11.29 21.53 14.58
CA ARG A 20 -12.67 21.75 14.13
C ARG A 20 -13.62 20.99 15.04
N LYS A 21 -13.85 21.56 16.22
CA LYS A 21 -15.06 21.28 17.02
C LYS A 21 -16.28 21.72 16.21
N GLY A 22 -17.15 20.78 15.88
CA GLY A 22 -18.50 21.04 15.40
C GLY A 22 -19.43 20.04 16.09
N SER A 23 -20.20 20.55 17.04
CA SER A 23 -21.19 19.82 17.85
C SER A 23 -22.22 19.09 17.00
N GLY A 24 -22.64 17.93 17.47
CA GLY A 24 -23.78 17.18 16.95
C GLY A 24 -24.24 16.14 17.96
N ASP A 25 -25.17 16.54 18.82
CA ASP A 25 -26.00 15.65 19.64
C ASP A 25 -26.81 14.71 18.74
N GLY A 26 -26.95 13.44 19.11
CA GLY A 26 -27.93 12.56 18.45
C GLY A 26 -27.64 11.06 18.49
N ASP A 27 -28.10 10.45 19.57
CA ASP A 27 -28.96 9.27 19.56
C ASP A 27 -28.36 7.85 19.44
N ASP A 28 -28.98 7.01 20.26
CA ASP A 28 -28.63 5.65 20.64
C ASP A 28 -29.01 4.62 19.57
N GLY A 29 -28.20 3.55 19.45
CA GLY A 29 -28.71 2.31 18.87
C GLY A 29 -27.69 1.42 18.17
N GLY A 30 -27.39 0.28 18.80
CA GLY A 30 -27.03 -0.94 18.06
C GLY A 30 -25.53 -1.23 17.98
N GLY A 31 -25.02 -1.89 19.01
CA GLY A 31 -23.79 -2.68 18.90
C GLY A 31 -23.99 -3.82 17.89
N GLY A 32 -23.48 -3.63 16.68
CA GLY A 32 -23.36 -4.63 15.62
C GLY A 32 -21.94 -4.61 15.07
N GLY A 33 -21.34 -5.77 14.90
CA GLY A 33 -19.90 -5.97 14.76
C GLY A 33 -19.25 -5.18 13.62
N ARG A 34 -18.47 -4.15 13.97
CA ARG A 34 -17.61 -3.43 13.02
C ARG A 34 -16.56 -4.35 12.36
N THR A 35 -16.27 -5.50 12.96
CA THR A 35 -15.33 -6.52 12.46
C THR A 35 -15.82 -7.27 11.23
N ASP A 36 -17.14 -7.38 11.05
CA ASP A 36 -17.71 -8.31 10.06
C ASP A 36 -17.70 -7.72 8.64
N GLY A 37 -17.83 -6.39 8.53
CA GLY A 37 -17.83 -5.69 7.25
C GLY A 37 -16.49 -5.75 6.52
N GLY A 38 -15.38 -5.55 7.24
CA GLY A 38 -14.05 -5.52 6.63
C GLY A 38 -13.53 -6.90 6.22
N VAL A 39 -13.80 -7.93 7.03
CA VAL A 39 -13.50 -9.33 6.68
C VAL A 39 -14.32 -9.76 5.45
N GLY A 40 -15.59 -9.34 5.36
CA GLY A 40 -16.43 -9.58 4.19
C GLY A 40 -15.85 -8.99 2.90
N ILE A 41 -15.34 -7.75 2.96
CA ILE A 41 -14.71 -7.09 1.81
C ILE A 41 -13.43 -7.81 1.37
N MET A 42 -12.55 -8.18 2.31
CA MET A 42 -11.32 -8.91 1.99
C MET A 42 -11.61 -10.24 1.29
N LYS A 43 -12.58 -10.98 1.84
CA LYS A 43 -13.01 -12.26 1.30
C LYS A 43 -13.57 -12.09 -0.10
N ALA A 44 -14.46 -11.13 -0.31
CA ALA A 44 -15.03 -10.84 -1.62
C ALA A 44 -13.96 -10.46 -2.64
N MET A 45 -12.99 -9.61 -2.30
CA MET A 45 -11.90 -9.21 -3.20
C MET A 45 -10.97 -10.38 -3.55
N THR A 46 -10.68 -11.25 -2.58
CA THR A 46 -9.81 -12.42 -2.79
C THR A 46 -10.53 -13.49 -3.62
N GLU A 47 -11.80 -13.75 -3.32
CA GLU A 47 -12.64 -14.67 -4.09
C GLU A 47 -12.86 -14.15 -5.52
N GLU A 48 -13.06 -12.85 -5.72
CA GLU A 48 -13.13 -12.22 -7.04
C GLU A 48 -11.85 -12.47 -7.84
N GLU A 49 -10.67 -12.21 -7.26
CA GLU A 49 -9.39 -12.41 -7.96
C GLU A 49 -9.07 -13.88 -8.23
N LEU A 50 -9.45 -14.81 -7.34
CA LEU A 50 -9.21 -16.24 -7.51
C LEU A 50 -10.24 -16.93 -8.42
N SER A 51 -11.47 -16.41 -8.50
CA SER A 51 -12.55 -16.96 -9.32
C SER A 51 -12.56 -16.44 -10.75
N ALA A 52 -11.93 -15.28 -10.98
CA ALA A 52 -11.74 -14.79 -12.33
C ALA A 52 -10.87 -15.80 -13.10
N GLN A 53 -11.36 -16.30 -14.24
CA GLN A 53 -10.63 -17.23 -15.13
C GLN A 53 -9.46 -16.54 -15.86
N ARG A 54 -8.65 -15.79 -15.12
CA ARG A 54 -7.47 -15.04 -15.53
C ARG A 54 -6.37 -15.28 -14.48
N PRO A 55 -5.09 -15.03 -14.81
CA PRO A 55 -4.05 -14.99 -13.78
C PRO A 55 -4.44 -13.98 -12.68
N PRO A 56 -4.39 -14.37 -11.39
CA PRO A 56 -4.80 -13.48 -10.30
C PRO A 56 -3.89 -12.26 -10.21
N ASP A 57 -4.47 -11.10 -9.93
CA ASP A 57 -3.70 -9.87 -9.73
C ASP A 57 -3.00 -9.88 -8.35
N LEU A 58 -1.78 -10.42 -8.33
CA LEU A 58 -0.97 -10.51 -7.12
C LEU A 58 -0.70 -9.15 -6.47
N ALA A 59 -0.68 -8.06 -7.25
CA ALA A 59 -0.48 -6.72 -6.70
C ALA A 59 -1.70 -6.27 -5.92
N ARG A 60 -2.90 -6.44 -6.48
CA ARG A 60 -4.18 -6.13 -5.82
C ARG A 60 -4.32 -6.94 -4.53
N VAL A 61 -4.02 -8.24 -4.57
CA VAL A 61 -4.08 -9.11 -3.38
C VAL A 61 -3.09 -8.66 -2.31
N SER A 62 -1.82 -8.42 -2.67
CA SER A 62 -0.78 -8.00 -1.73
C SER A 62 -1.07 -6.64 -1.09
N LEU A 63 -1.53 -5.66 -1.86
CA LEU A 63 -1.92 -4.34 -1.37
C LEU A 63 -3.11 -4.41 -0.41
N SER A 64 -4.11 -5.24 -0.75
CA SER A 64 -5.30 -5.43 0.09
C SER A 64 -4.91 -6.05 1.43
N LEU A 65 -4.14 -7.15 1.42
CA LEU A 65 -3.66 -7.81 2.64
C LEU A 65 -2.85 -6.88 3.53
N GLY A 66 -1.95 -6.09 2.95
CA GLY A 66 -1.14 -5.14 3.70
C GLY A 66 -1.95 -3.99 4.32
N ALA A 67 -2.98 -3.49 3.63
CA ALA A 67 -3.88 -2.48 4.19
C ALA A 67 -4.68 -3.01 5.40
N PHE A 68 -5.14 -4.27 5.32
CA PHE A 68 -5.80 -4.93 6.44
C PHE A 68 -4.85 -5.24 7.59
N GLU A 69 -3.66 -5.74 7.30
CA GLU A 69 -2.66 -6.01 8.33
C GLU A 69 -2.34 -4.72 9.10
N ALA A 70 -2.08 -3.61 8.41
CA ALA A 70 -1.82 -2.32 9.04
C ALA A 70 -2.97 -1.84 9.94
N ALA A 71 -4.22 -2.05 9.54
CA ALA A 71 -5.38 -1.69 10.35
C ALA A 71 -5.53 -2.59 11.59
N LEU A 72 -5.23 -3.88 11.48
CA LEU A 72 -5.35 -4.84 12.57
C LEU A 72 -4.20 -4.74 13.59
N THR A 73 -3.00 -4.40 13.11
CA THR A 73 -1.77 -4.31 13.91
C THR A 73 -1.49 -2.89 14.38
N ALA A 74 -2.37 -1.93 14.09
CA ALA A 74 -2.29 -0.56 14.58
C ALA A 74 -2.11 -0.55 16.11
N ALA A 75 -1.00 0.07 16.54
CA ALA A 75 -0.60 0.15 17.95
C ALA A 75 -1.61 0.94 18.80
N ASP A 76 -2.32 1.88 18.18
CA ASP A 76 -3.41 2.63 18.80
C ASP A 76 -4.76 1.96 18.46
N PRO A 77 -5.48 1.40 19.45
CA PRO A 77 -6.82 0.85 19.26
C PRO A 77 -7.84 1.88 18.75
N ALA A 78 -7.64 3.17 19.01
CA ALA A 78 -8.48 4.24 18.48
C ALA A 78 -8.16 4.54 17.00
N ALA A 79 -6.98 4.14 16.51
CA ALA A 79 -6.60 4.17 15.10
C ALA A 79 -6.93 2.86 14.36
N ARG A 80 -7.52 1.86 15.03
CA ARG A 80 -8.17 0.70 14.38
C ARG A 80 -9.49 1.12 13.73
N ASP A 81 -9.42 2.15 12.90
CA ASP A 81 -10.44 2.38 11.91
C ASP A 81 -10.21 1.35 10.81
N TRP A 82 -11.25 0.57 10.52
CA TRP A 82 -11.27 -0.21 9.28
C TRP A 82 -10.98 0.73 8.12
N PRO A 83 -10.18 0.33 7.11
CA PRO A 83 -9.89 1.21 5.99
C PRO A 83 -11.20 1.57 5.30
N ARG A 84 -11.71 2.78 5.56
CA ARG A 84 -13.03 3.22 5.09
C ARG A 84 -13.09 3.24 3.56
N ASP A 85 -11.93 3.41 2.94
CA ASP A 85 -11.73 3.36 1.49
C ASP A 85 -10.55 2.44 1.14
N ILE A 86 -10.71 1.14 1.41
CA ILE A 86 -9.68 0.16 1.03
C ILE A 86 -9.49 0.08 -0.48
N ILE A 87 -10.57 0.26 -1.24
CA ILE A 87 -10.55 0.17 -2.70
C ILE A 87 -9.69 1.31 -3.26
N GLY A 88 -9.92 2.55 -2.82
CA GLY A 88 -9.10 3.69 -3.25
C GLY A 88 -7.63 3.60 -2.82
N GLN A 89 -7.35 3.01 -1.65
CA GLN A 89 -5.96 2.74 -1.23
C GLN A 89 -5.28 1.70 -2.14
N VAL A 90 -5.97 0.61 -2.46
CA VAL A 90 -5.47 -0.43 -3.37
C VAL A 90 -5.26 0.15 -4.77
N ASP A 91 -6.20 0.91 -5.30
CA ASP A 91 -6.08 1.53 -6.62
C ASP A 91 -4.93 2.54 -6.68
N THR A 92 -4.77 3.35 -5.63
CA THR A 92 -3.61 4.26 -5.50
C THR A 92 -2.30 3.49 -5.46
N GLY A 93 -2.23 2.39 -4.70
CA GLY A 93 -1.07 1.52 -4.62
C GLY A 93 -0.74 0.90 -5.98
N LYS A 94 -1.75 0.42 -6.71
CA LYS A 94 -1.59 -0.11 -8.07
C LYS A 94 -1.09 0.94 -9.04
N GLN A 95 -1.59 2.18 -8.97
CA GLN A 95 -1.13 3.25 -9.84
C GLN A 95 0.35 3.59 -9.59
N LYS A 96 0.78 3.61 -8.32
CA LYS A 96 2.19 3.81 -7.95
C LYS A 96 3.05 2.65 -8.45
N LEU A 97 2.59 1.42 -8.30
CA LEU A 97 3.31 0.24 -8.78
C LEU A 97 3.41 0.23 -10.32
N ALA A 98 2.33 0.54 -11.03
CA ALA A 98 2.33 0.65 -12.49
C ALA A 98 3.35 1.69 -12.96
N THR A 99 3.35 2.87 -12.34
CA THR A 99 4.35 3.92 -12.61
C THR A 99 5.78 3.41 -12.39
N PHE A 100 6.02 2.67 -11.31
CA PHE A 100 7.32 2.06 -11.03
C PHE A 100 7.71 1.02 -12.09
N VAL A 101 6.77 0.16 -12.50
CA VAL A 101 6.98 -0.86 -13.53
C VAL A 101 7.25 -0.23 -14.89
N ASP A 102 6.57 0.85 -15.26
CA ASP A 102 6.81 1.57 -16.52
C ASP A 102 8.20 2.21 -16.53
N LEU A 103 8.61 2.82 -15.42
CA LEU A 103 9.97 3.34 -15.24
C LEU A 103 11.02 2.21 -15.30
N ALA A 104 10.70 1.04 -14.77
CA ALA A 104 11.56 -0.13 -14.82
C ALA A 104 11.69 -0.66 -16.27
N ALA A 105 10.57 -0.79 -16.97
CA ALA A 105 10.50 -1.26 -18.35
C ALA A 105 11.28 -0.35 -19.29
N GLY A 106 11.21 0.97 -19.11
CA GLY A 106 12.00 1.94 -19.88
C GLY A 106 13.52 1.80 -19.69
N LYS A 107 13.98 1.14 -18.62
CA LYS A 107 15.40 0.84 -18.36
C LYS A 107 15.83 -0.53 -18.87
N LEU A 108 14.90 -1.38 -19.31
CA LEU A 108 15.22 -2.70 -19.84
C LEU A 108 15.69 -2.57 -21.28
N ALA A 109 16.90 -3.03 -21.57
CA ALA A 109 17.38 -3.14 -22.94
C ALA A 109 16.50 -4.14 -23.72
N PRO A 110 15.97 -3.79 -24.91
CA PRO A 110 15.06 -4.65 -25.67
C PRO A 110 15.64 -6.04 -25.97
N SER A 111 16.94 -6.08 -26.29
CA SER A 111 17.70 -7.27 -26.63
C SER A 111 18.33 -7.99 -25.43
N ALA A 112 18.09 -7.54 -24.20
CA ALA A 112 18.59 -8.24 -23.02
C ALA A 112 17.98 -9.64 -22.91
N ASP A 113 18.80 -10.61 -22.49
CA ASP A 113 18.33 -11.94 -22.14
C ASP A 113 17.41 -11.90 -20.91
N THR A 114 16.67 -12.99 -20.67
CA THR A 114 15.71 -13.09 -19.57
C THR A 114 16.37 -12.88 -18.20
N ARG A 115 17.61 -13.36 -18.01
CA ARG A 115 18.33 -13.24 -16.74
C ARG A 115 18.68 -11.79 -16.45
N ALA A 116 19.17 -11.07 -17.46
CA ALA A 116 19.48 -9.64 -17.37
C ALA A 116 18.22 -8.82 -17.08
N LYS A 117 17.09 -9.16 -17.71
CA LYS A 117 15.79 -8.52 -17.44
C LYS A 117 15.33 -8.73 -15.99
N VAL A 118 15.37 -9.97 -15.50
CA VAL A 118 15.02 -10.30 -14.10
C VAL A 118 15.95 -9.60 -13.12
N LYS A 119 17.27 -9.60 -13.39
CA LYS A 119 18.23 -8.91 -12.54
C LYS A 119 17.97 -7.41 -12.49
N ALA A 120 17.71 -6.77 -13.63
CA ALA A 120 17.43 -5.34 -13.68
C ALA A 120 16.19 -4.96 -12.85
N ILE A 121 15.12 -5.76 -12.90
CA ILE A 121 13.94 -5.56 -12.05
C ILE A 121 14.30 -5.75 -10.57
N ALA A 122 15.04 -6.79 -10.23
CA ALA A 122 15.47 -7.06 -8.85
C ALA A 122 16.33 -5.91 -8.28
N ASP A 123 17.26 -5.38 -9.08
CA ASP A 123 18.11 -4.25 -8.70
C ASP A 123 17.27 -2.97 -8.48
N LEU A 124 16.22 -2.76 -9.27
CA LEU A 124 15.31 -1.62 -9.11
C LEU A 124 14.47 -1.74 -7.84
N VAL A 125 13.93 -2.94 -7.55
CA VAL A 125 13.21 -3.21 -6.30
C VAL A 125 14.14 -2.98 -5.12
N TRP A 126 15.35 -3.55 -5.15
CA TRP A 126 16.34 -3.38 -4.09
C TRP A 126 16.75 -1.91 -3.88
N GLY A 127 16.98 -1.17 -4.96
CA GLY A 127 17.35 0.24 -4.91
C GLY A 127 16.24 1.17 -4.39
N ARG A 128 14.99 0.69 -4.35
CA ARG A 128 13.85 1.45 -3.82
C ARG A 128 13.71 1.31 -2.30
N LEU A 129 14.20 0.22 -1.72
CA LEU A 129 14.10 -0.07 -0.29
C LEU A 129 14.88 0.97 0.54
N GLY A 130 14.35 1.32 1.72
CA GLY A 130 15.01 2.25 2.64
C GLY A 130 16.36 1.72 3.11
N SER A 131 17.42 2.54 2.99
CA SER A 131 18.81 2.11 3.26
C SER A 131 19.13 1.81 4.73
N CYS A 132 18.23 2.13 5.67
CA CYS A 132 18.43 2.01 7.11
C CYS A 132 17.28 1.28 7.84
N VAL A 133 16.43 0.56 7.12
CA VAL A 133 15.35 -0.24 7.72
C VAL A 133 15.91 -1.60 8.15
N ALA A 134 15.67 -1.99 9.40
CA ALA A 134 16.02 -3.33 9.86
C ALA A 134 15.20 -4.37 9.09
N LYS A 135 15.86 -5.44 8.61
CA LYS A 135 15.20 -6.46 7.76
C LYS A 135 14.16 -7.29 8.51
N GLU A 136 14.26 -7.31 9.83
CA GLU A 136 13.40 -8.10 10.73
C GLU A 136 12.23 -7.27 11.28
N VAL A 137 11.94 -6.10 10.70
CA VAL A 137 10.77 -5.31 11.08
C VAL A 137 9.50 -6.08 10.69
N PRO A 138 8.55 -6.30 11.62
CA PRO A 138 7.31 -6.97 11.28
C PRO A 138 6.43 -6.11 10.35
N HIS A 139 5.54 -6.75 9.59
CA HIS A 139 4.52 -6.08 8.77
C HIS A 139 5.05 -5.29 7.56
N VAL A 140 6.22 -5.69 7.01
CA VAL A 140 6.84 -5.09 5.81
C VAL A 140 6.89 -6.04 4.62
N GLN A 141 6.14 -7.15 4.67
CA GLN A 141 6.14 -8.20 3.63
C GLN A 141 5.23 -7.89 2.43
N HIS A 142 4.32 -6.92 2.55
CA HIS A 142 3.33 -6.59 1.53
C HIS A 142 3.76 -5.41 0.67
N LEU A 143 3.22 -5.30 -0.55
CA LEU A 143 3.47 -4.18 -1.45
C LEU A 143 2.96 -2.84 -0.90
N SER A 144 2.10 -2.83 0.11
CA SER A 144 1.71 -1.61 0.82
C SER A 144 2.88 -0.99 1.60
N ALA A 145 3.91 -1.76 1.92
CA ALA A 145 5.11 -1.32 2.62
C ALA A 145 6.27 -0.96 1.66
N PHE A 146 6.06 -1.06 0.34
CA PHE A 146 7.02 -0.77 -0.73
C PHE A 146 6.91 0.68 -1.24
#